data_AF-A0A1V5B5Q2-F1
#
_entry.id   AF-A0A1V5B5Q2-F1
#
_cell.length_a   1.000
_cell.length_b   1.000
_cell.length_c   1.000
_cell.angle_alpha   90.00
_cell.angle_beta   90.00
_cell.angle_gamma   90.00
#
_symmetry.space_group_name_H-M   'P 1'
#
loop_
_entity.id
_entity.type
_entity.pdbx_description
1 polymer ?
#
loop_
_entity_poly.entity_id
_entity_poly.type
_entity_poly.pdbx_seq_one_letter_code
_entity_poly.pdbx_strand_id
1 'polypeptide(L)'
;MNHSDRTFGAKGLESEDELVEVMAHHKWALCQAFEYDGLLYLNDGDREDSPEYAAMKIDEVDGLMVTGREVGRIRSLGMDPGQVRQFVRDMRQGRWSMESPLRLKAEPDWHHSCELCEFKED
;
A
#
# COMPACT_ATOMS: atom_id res chain seq x y z
N MET A 1 6.65 2.99 9.01
CA MET A 1 5.86 3.98 8.24
C MET A 1 6.48 5.37 8.36
N ASN A 2 6.89 5.96 7.24
CA ASN A 2 7.43 7.31 7.16
C ASN A 2 6.32 8.36 7.24
N HIS A 3 5.13 8.04 6.70
CA HIS A 3 4.02 8.99 6.56
C HIS A 3 2.72 8.52 7.23
N SER A 4 2.76 8.37 8.56
CA SER A 4 1.60 7.92 9.36
C SER A 4 0.44 8.94 9.48
N ASP A 5 0.69 10.19 9.08
CA ASP A 5 -0.26 11.29 9.06
C ASP A 5 -1.12 11.33 7.78
N ARG A 6 -0.74 10.61 6.73
CA ARG A 6 -1.51 10.49 5.48
C ARG A 6 -2.81 9.73 5.71
N THR A 7 -3.85 10.18 5.01
CA THR A 7 -5.02 9.34 4.71
C THR A 7 -4.74 8.58 3.44
N PHE A 8 -4.98 7.27 3.44
CA PHE A 8 -4.73 6.37 2.32
C PHE A 8 -6.01 5.98 1.58
N GLY A 9 -5.88 5.79 0.29
CA GLY A 9 -6.98 5.44 -0.60
C GLY A 9 -6.86 4.00 -0.96
N ALA A 10 -7.62 3.16 -0.28
CA ALA A 10 -7.52 1.74 -0.45
C ALA A 10 -8.40 1.30 -1.62
N LYS A 11 -7.75 0.86 -2.71
CA LYS A 11 -8.42 0.15 -3.80
C LYS A 11 -8.31 -1.35 -3.56
N GLY A 12 -9.45 -2.05 -3.47
CA GLY A 12 -9.48 -3.50 -3.46
C GLY A 12 -9.06 -4.09 -4.80
N LEU A 13 -8.19 -5.09 -4.77
CA LEU A 13 -7.74 -5.85 -5.95
C LEU A 13 -8.22 -7.30 -5.85
N GLU A 14 -8.65 -7.87 -6.97
CA GLU A 14 -9.25 -9.21 -7.00
C GLU A 14 -8.21 -10.31 -7.23
N SER A 15 -7.00 -9.95 -7.69
CA SER A 15 -5.96 -10.93 -8.03
C SER A 15 -4.54 -10.53 -7.65
N GLU A 16 -3.69 -11.54 -7.47
CA GLU A 16 -2.24 -11.36 -7.25
C GLU A 16 -1.58 -10.67 -8.45
N ASP A 17 -2.01 -11.00 -9.67
CA ASP A 17 -1.44 -10.44 -10.89
C ASP A 17 -1.76 -8.95 -11.04
N GLU A 18 -2.96 -8.52 -10.67
CA GLU A 18 -3.29 -7.08 -10.60
C GLU A 18 -2.39 -6.35 -9.61
N LEU A 19 -2.20 -6.89 -8.41
CA LEU A 19 -1.34 -6.27 -7.40
C LEU A 19 0.12 -6.16 -7.90
N VAL A 20 0.64 -7.22 -8.51
CA VAL A 20 2.00 -7.23 -9.07
C VAL A 20 2.12 -6.19 -10.18
N GLU A 21 1.14 -6.11 -11.08
CA GLU A 21 1.13 -5.14 -12.19
C GLU A 21 1.15 -3.69 -11.68
N VAL A 22 0.29 -3.36 -10.71
CA VAL A 22 0.23 -2.00 -10.16
C VAL A 22 1.48 -1.65 -9.36
N MET A 23 2.11 -2.61 -8.68
CA MET A 23 3.31 -2.38 -7.88
C MET A 23 4.58 -2.29 -8.74
N ALA A 24 4.71 -3.11 -9.78
CA ALA A 24 5.95 -3.21 -10.56
C ALA A 24 6.06 -2.15 -11.67
N HIS A 25 4.93 -1.75 -12.26
CA HIS A 25 4.92 -0.99 -13.52
C HIS A 25 4.34 0.42 -13.42
N HIS A 26 3.59 0.72 -12.37
CA HIS A 26 2.84 1.97 -12.29
C HIS A 26 3.42 2.93 -11.25
N LYS A 27 3.34 4.22 -11.58
CA LYS A 27 3.53 5.31 -10.63
C LYS A 27 2.16 5.66 -10.05
N TRP A 28 2.09 5.83 -8.75
CA TRP A 28 0.85 6.18 -8.05
C TRP A 28 1.09 7.36 -7.15
N ALA A 29 -0.01 8.07 -6.87
CA ALA A 29 -0.01 9.11 -5.86
C ALA A 29 0.51 8.57 -4.52
N LEU A 30 1.15 9.44 -3.76
CA LEU A 30 1.74 9.13 -2.47
C LEU A 30 0.70 8.73 -1.40
N CYS A 31 -0.57 8.97 -1.66
CA CYS A 31 -1.69 8.58 -0.80
C CYS A 31 -2.32 7.22 -1.21
N GLN A 32 -1.80 6.54 -2.24
CA GLN A 32 -2.40 5.31 -2.75
C GLN A 32 -2.15 4.10 -1.85
N ALA A 33 -3.18 3.28 -1.64
CA ALA A 33 -3.05 1.95 -1.09
C ALA A 33 -3.78 0.90 -1.93
N PHE A 34 -3.37 -0.35 -1.81
CA PHE A 34 -4.04 -1.50 -2.42
C PHE A 34 -4.40 -2.52 -1.36
N GLU A 35 -5.63 -3.03 -1.39
CA GLU A 35 -6.05 -4.13 -0.53
C GLU A 35 -6.02 -5.44 -1.31
N TYR A 36 -5.34 -6.45 -0.78
CA TYR A 36 -5.33 -7.79 -1.34
C TYR A 36 -5.15 -8.83 -0.23
N ASP A 37 -6.04 -9.85 -0.21
CA ASP A 37 -6.03 -10.98 0.72
C ASP A 37 -5.91 -10.58 2.21
N GLY A 38 -6.63 -9.53 2.62
CA GLY A 38 -6.66 -9.05 4.00
C GLY A 38 -5.36 -8.36 4.47
N LEU A 39 -4.57 -7.86 3.52
CA LEU A 39 -3.41 -6.99 3.71
C LEU A 39 -3.60 -5.67 2.96
N LEU A 40 -3.08 -4.58 3.53
CA LEU A 40 -2.98 -3.28 2.85
C LEU A 40 -1.55 -3.04 2.40
N TYR A 41 -1.36 -2.62 1.15
CA TYR A 41 -0.10 -2.22 0.57
C TYR A 41 -0.10 -0.71 0.39
N LEU A 42 0.53 0.00 1.34
CA LEU A 42 0.49 1.45 1.48
C LEU A 42 1.67 2.07 0.74
N ASN A 43 1.46 2.97 -0.21
CA ASN A 43 2.55 3.71 -0.83
C ASN A 43 3.16 4.73 0.17
N ASP A 44 4.14 4.28 0.94
CA ASP A 44 4.90 5.05 1.93
C ASP A 44 6.14 5.74 1.32
N GLY A 45 6.17 5.88 -0.01
CA GLY A 45 7.24 6.58 -0.71
C GLY A 45 7.25 8.08 -0.43
N ASP A 46 8.40 8.69 -0.67
CA ASP A 46 8.59 10.16 -0.69
C ASP A 46 8.30 10.76 -2.08
N ARG A 47 8.29 9.92 -3.12
CA ARG A 47 8.15 10.35 -4.53
C ARG A 47 7.32 9.36 -5.35
N GLU A 48 6.47 9.89 -6.23
CA GLU A 48 5.63 9.07 -7.12
C GLU A 48 6.43 8.31 -8.18
N ASP A 49 7.63 8.80 -8.52
CA ASP A 49 8.55 8.13 -9.45
C ASP A 49 9.43 7.06 -8.79
N SER A 50 9.30 6.85 -7.49
CA SER A 50 9.99 5.80 -6.72
C SER A 50 9.10 5.30 -5.57
N PRO A 51 7.97 4.63 -5.88
CA PRO A 51 7.05 4.16 -4.86
C PRO A 51 7.71 3.11 -3.96
N GLU A 52 7.37 3.19 -2.68
CA GLU A 52 7.76 2.22 -1.67
C GLU A 52 6.50 1.75 -0.96
N TYR A 53 6.21 0.45 -1.02
CA TYR A 53 5.01 -0.10 -0.41
C TYR A 53 5.33 -0.72 0.94
N ALA A 54 4.66 -0.24 2.00
CA ALA A 54 4.58 -0.91 3.29
C ALA A 54 3.37 -1.87 3.27
N ALA A 55 3.62 -3.17 3.48
CA ALA A 55 2.57 -4.15 3.67
C ALA A 55 2.12 -4.12 5.14
N MET A 56 0.83 -3.96 5.37
CA MET A 56 0.20 -3.88 6.67
C MET A 56 -0.80 -5.02 6.84
N LYS A 57 -0.66 -5.77 7.94
CA LYS A 57 -1.71 -6.66 8.42
C LYS A 57 -2.70 -5.84 9.25
N ILE A 58 -3.97 -5.86 8.85
CA ILE A 58 -5.06 -5.22 9.60
C ILE A 58 -5.38 -6.07 10.82
N ASP A 59 -5.42 -5.44 11.99
CA ASP A 59 -5.87 -6.04 13.24
C ASP A 59 -7.29 -5.54 13.61
N GLU A 60 -7.57 -4.24 13.44
CA GLU A 60 -8.88 -3.64 13.74
C GLU A 60 -9.17 -2.44 12.83
N VAL A 61 -10.45 -2.25 12.49
CA VAL A 61 -10.97 -1.10 11.72
C VAL A 61 -12.07 -0.40 12.54
N ASP A 62 -11.89 0.90 12.81
CA ASP A 62 -12.83 1.77 13.50
C ASP A 62 -13.13 3.02 12.66
N GLY A 63 -14.21 2.96 11.87
CA GLY A 63 -14.52 3.98 10.88
C GLY A 63 -13.42 4.09 9.82
N LEU A 64 -12.80 5.26 9.71
CA LEU A 64 -11.65 5.49 8.82
C LEU A 64 -10.31 5.09 9.44
N MET A 65 -10.29 4.79 10.74
CA MET A 65 -9.07 4.44 11.45
C MET A 65 -8.77 2.95 11.27
N VAL A 66 -7.58 2.64 10.78
CA VAL A 66 -7.09 1.26 10.66
C VAL A 66 -5.90 1.10 11.60
N THR A 67 -5.97 0.08 12.45
CA THR A 67 -4.84 -0.32 13.30
C THR A 67 -4.38 -1.72 12.91
N GLY A 68 -3.09 -1.95 13.04
CA GLY A 68 -2.48 -3.18 12.59
C GLY A 68 -0.97 -3.19 12.79
N ARG A 69 -0.28 -3.97 11.96
CA ARG A 69 1.17 -4.10 11.98
C ARG A 69 1.75 -3.98 10.58
N GLU A 70 2.80 -3.17 10.43
CA GLU A 70 3.67 -3.25 9.27
C GLU A 70 4.41 -4.59 9.33
N VAL A 71 4.29 -5.37 8.27
CA VAL A 71 4.79 -6.76 8.18
C VAL A 71 5.90 -6.94 7.14
N GLY A 72 6.06 -5.95 6.26
CA GLY A 72 7.12 -5.94 5.26
C GLY A 72 7.07 -4.69 4.40
N ARG A 73 8.09 -4.50 3.57
CA ARG A 73 8.25 -3.31 2.72
C ARG A 73 8.99 -3.64 1.44
N ILE A 74 8.65 -2.97 0.34
CA ILE A 74 9.27 -3.17 -0.98
C ILE A 74 9.31 -1.88 -1.81
N ARG A 75 10.43 -1.62 -2.51
CA ARG A 75 10.52 -0.63 -3.59
C ARG A 75 10.38 -1.34 -4.93
N SER A 76 9.15 -1.49 -5.40
CA SER A 76 8.81 -2.44 -6.48
C SER A 76 8.93 -1.88 -7.90
N LEU A 77 8.96 -0.57 -8.08
CA LEU A 77 8.96 0.02 -9.43
C LEU A 77 10.22 -0.41 -10.21
N GLY A 78 10.00 -1.04 -11.36
CA GLY A 78 11.07 -1.55 -12.21
C GLY A 78 11.72 -2.85 -11.73
N MET A 79 11.22 -3.47 -10.65
CA MET A 79 11.59 -4.83 -10.27
C MET A 79 10.99 -5.85 -11.24
N ASP A 80 11.60 -7.03 -11.32
CA ASP A 80 11.00 -8.16 -12.03
C ASP A 80 9.66 -8.56 -11.36
N PRO A 81 8.57 -8.75 -12.14
CA PRO A 81 7.27 -9.15 -11.59
C PRO A 81 7.32 -10.43 -10.74
N GLY A 82 8.23 -11.36 -11.03
CA GLY A 82 8.44 -12.56 -10.22
C GLY A 82 8.95 -12.25 -8.81
N GLN A 83 9.80 -11.23 -8.65
CA GLN A 83 10.29 -10.79 -7.33
C GLN A 83 9.19 -10.11 -6.52
N VAL A 84 8.40 -9.24 -7.15
CA VAL A 84 7.24 -8.61 -6.51
C VAL A 84 6.21 -9.66 -6.11
N ARG A 85 5.94 -10.63 -6.98
CA ARG A 85 5.06 -11.75 -6.70
C ARG A 85 5.53 -12.60 -5.52
N GLN A 86 6.84 -12.86 -5.43
CA GLN A 86 7.41 -13.58 -4.30
C GLN A 86 7.18 -12.81 -2.99
N PHE A 87 7.42 -11.50 -2.97
CA PHE A 87 7.13 -10.64 -1.82
C PHE A 87 5.64 -10.73 -1.40
N VAL A 88 4.71 -10.59 -2.35
CA VAL A 88 3.27 -10.70 -2.07
C VAL A 88 2.93 -12.05 -1.43
N ARG A 89 3.47 -13.15 -1.97
CA ARG A 89 3.26 -14.50 -1.43
C ARG A 89 3.85 -14.69 -0.05
N ASP A 90 5.02 -14.13 0.22
CA ASP A 90 5.64 -14.17 1.54
C ASP A 90 4.76 -13.46 2.58
N MET A 91 4.24 -12.27 2.26
CA MET A 91 3.35 -11.53 3.15
C MET A 91 2.06 -12.29 3.44
N ARG A 92 1.43 -12.87 2.42
CA ARG A 92 0.21 -13.69 2.56
C ARG A 92 0.42 -14.93 3.42
N GLN A 93 1.59 -15.56 3.31
CA GLN A 93 1.92 -16.78 4.03
C GLN A 93 2.48 -16.51 5.45
N GLY A 94 2.45 -15.27 5.92
CA GLY A 94 2.94 -14.92 7.26
C GLY A 94 4.47 -14.88 7.37
N ARG A 95 5.21 -14.94 6.25
CA ARG A 95 6.67 -14.82 6.25
C ARG A 95 7.08 -13.36 6.28
N TRP A 96 6.81 -12.74 7.41
CA TRP A 96 7.02 -11.32 7.63
C TRP A 96 8.49 -11.03 7.99
N SER A 97 8.98 -9.87 7.57
CA SER A 97 10.33 -9.41 7.92
C SER A 97 10.35 -8.52 9.16
N MET A 98 9.17 -8.09 9.62
CA MET A 98 8.97 -7.24 10.79
C MET A 98 7.54 -7.38 11.31
N GLU A 99 7.28 -6.84 12.51
CA GLU A 99 5.93 -6.70 13.08
C GLU A 99 5.87 -5.42 13.92
N SER A 100 5.84 -4.27 13.23
CA SER A 100 5.82 -2.96 13.89
C SER A 100 4.39 -2.45 13.99
N PRO A 101 3.88 -2.06 15.18
CA PRO A 101 2.55 -1.49 15.30
C PRO A 101 2.35 -0.29 14.38
N LEU A 102 1.21 -0.24 13.71
CA LEU A 102 0.85 0.80 12.76
C LEU A 102 -0.59 1.24 12.97
N ARG A 103 -0.81 2.56 12.88
CA ARG A 103 -2.12 3.19 12.95
C ARG A 103 -2.17 4.28 11.88
N LEU A 104 -3.21 4.26 11.06
CA LEU A 104 -3.39 5.21 9.95
C LEU A 104 -4.86 5.42 9.64
N LYS A 105 -5.15 6.38 8.74
CA LYS A 105 -6.48 6.54 8.16
C LYS A 105 -6.51 5.91 6.77
N ALA A 106 -7.55 5.13 6.46
CA ALA A 106 -7.81 4.64 5.13
C ALA A 106 -9.28 4.87 4.73
N GLU A 107 -9.49 5.38 3.53
CA GLU A 107 -10.80 5.55 2.90
C GLU A 107 -10.97 4.50 1.78
N PRO A 108 -12.20 3.95 1.60
CA PRO A 108 -12.50 3.14 0.43
C PRO A 108 -12.49 4.02 -0.82
N ASP A 109 -11.79 3.57 -1.86
CA ASP A 109 -11.63 4.22 -3.17
C ASP A 109 -10.80 5.52 -3.21
N TRP A 110 -10.46 5.92 -4.43
CA TRP A 110 -9.66 7.10 -4.77
C TRP A 110 -10.24 8.37 -4.13
N HIS A 111 -9.48 8.95 -3.22
CA HIS A 111 -9.87 10.14 -2.48
C HIS A 111 -9.08 11.31 -3.05
N HIS A 112 -9.70 11.99 -4.02
CA HIS A 112 -9.28 13.30 -4.54
C HIS A 112 -9.29 14.42 -3.46
N SER A 113 -9.34 14.05 -2.17
CA SER A 113 -9.50 14.93 -1.01
C SER A 113 -8.18 15.19 -0.27
N CYS A 114 -7.09 14.50 -0.61
CA CYS A 114 -5.78 14.73 -0.01
C CYS A 114 -5.04 15.88 -0.72
N GLU A 115 -4.40 16.78 0.03
CA GLU A 115 -3.53 17.85 -0.53
C GLU A 115 -2.40 17.30 -1.42
N LEU A 116 -2.02 16.03 -1.23
CA LEU A 116 -1.02 15.34 -2.07
C LEU A 116 -1.59 14.76 -3.37
N CYS A 117 -2.92 14.74 -3.50
CA CYS A 117 -3.66 14.06 -4.56
C CYS A 117 -4.56 15.05 -5.35
N GLU A 118 -4.37 16.37 -5.15
CA GLU A 118 -4.89 17.43 -6.03
C GLU A 118 -4.20 17.37 -7.41
N PHE A 119 -4.59 16.40 -8.23
CA PHE A 119 -4.39 16.49 -9.67
C PHE A 119 -5.24 17.67 -10.16
N LYS A 120 -4.61 18.80 -10.49
CA LYS A 120 -5.28 19.83 -11.29
C LYS A 120 -5.52 19.24 -12.67
N GLU A 121 -6.78 18.97 -13.01
CA GLU A 121 -7.18 18.71 -14.38
C GLU A 121 -6.86 19.95 -15.21
N ASP A 122 -5.97 19.82 -16.20
CA ASP A 122 -5.80 20.78 -17.31
C ASP A 122 -6.68 20.36 -18.50
#